data_AF-A0A9E1NB85-F1
#
_entry.id   AF-A0A9E1NB85-F1
#
_cell.length_a   1.000
_cell.length_b   1.000
_cell.length_c   1.000
_cell.angle_alpha   90.00
_cell.angle_beta   90.00
_cell.angle_gamma   90.00
#
_symmetry.space_group_name_H-M   'P 1'
#
loop_
_entity.id
_entity.type
_entity.pdbx_description
1 polymer ?
#
loop_
_entity_poly.entity_id
_entity_poly.type
_entity_poly.pdbx_seq_one_letter_code
_entity_poly.pdbx_strand_id
1 'polypeptide(L)'
;MTVTKAPAPSANHCSRDLREWLTHLSATDRLAVAKPGLGLKHELAAVSQRLERDKAVLFPSPDGHAIPVVANLLAGRDWIGDCLGVSEDDLLSRYQDAVRNPVPWVEVEIGPVQAVVHREVDINGQLPVPTHNELDSGPYIAAGLMISRNPTNGIQNVSIHRCQISGKDRIGVLLLPRHTWTYARMAEEAGGAL
;
A
#
# COMPACT_ATOMS: atom_id res chain seq x y z
N MET A 1 35.30 -1.59 -26.59
CA MET A 1 33.95 -1.15 -27.00
C MET A 1 32.99 -2.30 -26.78
N THR A 2 32.37 -2.36 -25.62
CA THR A 2 31.30 -3.32 -25.33
C THR A 2 29.99 -2.55 -25.37
N VAL A 3 29.29 -2.67 -26.49
CA VAL A 3 27.92 -2.19 -26.64
C VAL A 3 27.04 -3.18 -25.90
N THR A 4 26.66 -2.88 -24.66
CA THR A 4 25.54 -3.54 -24.00
C THR A 4 24.26 -3.03 -24.65
N LYS A 5 23.72 -3.84 -25.56
CA LYS A 5 22.40 -3.66 -26.16
C LYS A 5 21.39 -3.59 -25.01
N ALA A 6 20.68 -2.47 -24.88
CA ALA A 6 19.54 -2.38 -23.98
C ALA A 6 18.54 -3.51 -24.33
N PRO A 7 17.95 -4.19 -23.34
CA PRO A 7 16.96 -5.22 -23.62
C PRO A 7 15.83 -4.60 -24.43
N ALA A 8 15.27 -5.38 -25.37
CA ALA A 8 14.09 -4.98 -26.12
C ALA A 8 12.99 -4.57 -25.12
N PRO A 9 12.16 -3.54 -25.43
CA PRO A 9 11.05 -3.20 -24.57
C PRO A 9 10.18 -4.45 -24.38
N SER A 10 10.12 -4.95 -23.16
CA SER A 10 9.20 -6.02 -22.81
C SER A 10 7.77 -5.49 -23.00
N ALA A 11 6.82 -6.39 -23.26
CA ALA A 11 5.40 -6.05 -23.37
C ALA A 11 4.76 -5.62 -22.03
N ASN A 12 5.55 -5.14 -21.07
CA ASN A 12 5.19 -4.99 -19.67
C ASN A 12 4.80 -3.54 -19.35
N HIS A 13 3.79 -3.37 -18.50
CA HIS A 13 3.17 -2.07 -18.25
C HIS A 13 3.75 -1.35 -17.02
N CYS A 14 4.39 -0.19 -17.22
CA CYS A 14 4.78 0.66 -16.09
C CYS A 14 3.59 1.52 -15.61
N SER A 15 2.96 1.14 -14.50
CA SER A 15 1.92 1.94 -13.84
C SER A 15 2.52 3.06 -12.99
N ARG A 16 1.94 4.26 -13.05
CA ARG A 16 2.39 5.41 -12.24
C ARG A 16 1.58 5.60 -10.96
N ASP A 17 0.35 5.11 -10.93
CA ASP A 17 -0.51 5.14 -9.76
C ASP A 17 -1.45 3.93 -9.68
N LEU A 18 -2.19 3.83 -8.57
CA LEU A 18 -3.12 2.74 -8.31
C LEU A 18 -4.26 2.65 -9.35
N ARG A 19 -4.74 3.78 -9.88
CA ARG A 19 -5.85 3.79 -10.84
C ARG A 19 -5.39 3.23 -12.17
N GLU A 20 -4.22 3.64 -12.66
CA GLU A 20 -3.61 3.07 -13.87
C GLU A 20 -3.40 1.56 -13.71
N TRP A 21 -2.90 1.11 -12.56
CA TRP A 21 -2.71 -0.32 -12.30
C TRP A 21 -4.04 -1.10 -12.31
N LEU A 22 -5.09 -0.57 -11.68
CA LEU A 22 -6.41 -1.20 -11.71
C LEU A 22 -7.00 -1.25 -13.13
N THR A 23 -6.79 -0.21 -13.94
CA THR A 23 -7.18 -0.21 -15.36
C THR A 23 -6.45 -1.31 -16.14
N HIS A 24 -5.14 -1.46 -15.92
CA HIS A 24 -4.34 -2.52 -16.56
C HIS A 24 -4.79 -3.92 -16.14
N LEU A 25 -5.00 -4.14 -14.84
CA LEU A 25 -5.54 -5.40 -14.32
C LEU A 25 -6.91 -5.71 -14.92
N SER A 26 -7.79 -4.71 -15.06
CA SER A 26 -9.09 -4.89 -15.73
C SER A 26 -8.94 -5.27 -17.21
N ALA A 27 -8.03 -4.61 -17.94
CA ALA A 27 -7.82 -4.87 -19.36
C ALA A 27 -7.21 -6.25 -19.65
N THR A 28 -6.54 -6.83 -18.65
CA THR A 28 -5.88 -8.14 -18.73
C THR A 28 -6.65 -9.26 -18.03
N ASP A 29 -7.94 -9.04 -17.73
CA ASP A 29 -8.80 -9.98 -16.98
C ASP A 29 -8.19 -10.44 -15.64
N ARG A 30 -7.48 -9.56 -14.95
CA ARG A 30 -6.88 -9.79 -13.63
C ARG A 30 -7.56 -8.99 -12.51
N LEU A 31 -8.66 -8.30 -12.80
CA LEU A 31 -9.47 -7.60 -11.81
C LEU A 31 -10.90 -8.16 -11.80
N ALA A 32 -11.33 -8.65 -10.64
CA ALA A 32 -12.72 -8.97 -10.34
C ALA A 32 -13.40 -7.81 -9.61
N VAL A 33 -14.70 -7.62 -9.85
CA VAL A 33 -15.53 -6.67 -9.11
C VAL A 33 -16.51 -7.46 -8.25
N ALA A 34 -16.42 -7.29 -6.93
CA ALA A 34 -17.31 -7.93 -5.98
C ALA A 34 -18.71 -7.30 -6.01
N LYS A 35 -19.69 -8.03 -5.47
CA LYS A 35 -21.04 -7.47 -5.26
C LYS A 35 -20.95 -6.26 -4.29
N PRO A 36 -21.75 -5.21 -4.49
CA PRO A 36 -21.84 -4.12 -3.51
C PRO A 36 -22.32 -4.61 -2.15
N GLY A 37 -21.87 -3.97 -1.07
CA GLY A 37 -22.40 -4.19 0.29
C GLY A 37 -21.80 -5.36 1.06
N LEU A 38 -20.71 -5.98 0.58
CA LEU A 38 -19.98 -7.00 1.34
C LEU A 38 -19.47 -6.44 2.67
N GLY A 39 -19.52 -7.25 3.72
CA GLY A 39 -19.12 -6.87 5.07
C GLY A 39 -17.61 -6.69 5.25
N LEU A 40 -17.23 -5.71 6.06
CA LEU A 40 -15.83 -5.46 6.45
C LEU A 40 -15.32 -6.48 7.45
N LYS A 41 -16.22 -7.10 8.21
CA LYS A 41 -15.88 -8.14 9.18
C LYS A 41 -15.83 -9.51 8.50
N HIS A 42 -14.61 -9.96 8.21
CA HIS A 42 -14.25 -11.29 7.67
C HIS A 42 -14.73 -11.57 6.24
N GLU A 43 -15.87 -11.06 5.79
CA GLU A 43 -16.46 -11.40 4.49
C GLU A 43 -15.58 -10.95 3.31
N LEU A 44 -15.17 -9.67 3.29
CA LEU A 44 -14.25 -9.15 2.28
C LEU A 44 -12.93 -9.94 2.28
N ALA A 45 -12.38 -10.22 3.45
CA ALA A 45 -11.14 -10.98 3.60
C ALA A 45 -11.28 -12.43 3.08
N ALA A 46 -12.42 -13.09 3.32
CA ALA A 46 -12.68 -14.43 2.80
C ALA A 46 -12.79 -14.45 1.27
N VAL A 47 -13.43 -13.45 0.67
CA VAL A 47 -13.46 -13.30 -0.80
C VAL A 47 -12.06 -13.04 -1.35
N SER A 48 -11.31 -12.14 -0.71
CA SER A 48 -9.93 -11.83 -1.09
C SER A 48 -9.04 -13.08 -1.05
N GLN A 49 -9.13 -13.88 0.02
CA GLN A 49 -8.37 -15.12 0.18
C GLN A 49 -8.70 -16.14 -0.91
N ARG A 50 -9.98 -16.28 -1.28
CA ARG A 50 -10.39 -17.20 -2.34
C ARG A 50 -9.80 -16.83 -3.71
N LEU A 51 -9.54 -15.55 -3.95
CA LEU A 51 -9.05 -15.02 -5.23
C LEU A 51 -7.56 -14.64 -5.22
N GLU A 52 -6.84 -14.84 -4.10
CA GLU A 52 -5.52 -14.23 -3.81
C GLU A 52 -4.48 -14.34 -4.93
N ARG A 53 -4.48 -15.45 -5.68
CA ARG A 53 -3.50 -15.73 -6.75
C ARG A 53 -4.06 -15.66 -8.16
N ASP A 54 -5.35 -15.36 -8.31
CA ASP A 54 -6.05 -15.37 -9.59
C ASP A 54 -6.42 -13.95 -10.02
N LYS A 55 -7.09 -13.19 -9.14
CA LYS A 55 -7.58 -11.85 -9.46
C LYS A 55 -7.39 -10.88 -8.29
N ALA A 56 -7.02 -9.64 -8.63
CA ALA A 56 -7.30 -8.50 -7.76
C ALA A 56 -8.81 -8.36 -7.59
N VAL A 57 -9.24 -7.78 -6.47
CA VAL A 57 -10.66 -7.63 -6.18
C VAL A 57 -10.96 -6.20 -5.81
N LEU A 58 -11.93 -5.59 -6.50
CA LEU A 58 -12.53 -4.30 -6.16
C LEU A 58 -13.86 -4.53 -5.43
N PHE A 59 -14.01 -3.94 -4.25
CA PHE A 59 -15.21 -3.95 -3.42
C PHE A 59 -15.83 -2.55 -3.44
N PRO A 60 -16.90 -2.30 -4.22
CA PRO A 60 -17.36 -0.93 -4.51
C PRO A 60 -17.93 -0.15 -3.31
N SER A 61 -18.57 -0.83 -2.36
CA SER A 61 -19.26 -0.17 -1.23
C SER A 61 -19.39 -1.09 -0.01
N PRO A 62 -18.26 -1.49 0.61
CA PRO A 62 -18.29 -2.44 1.71
C PRO A 62 -18.96 -1.85 2.96
N ASP A 63 -19.87 -2.59 3.58
CA ASP A 63 -20.74 -2.10 4.68
C ASP A 63 -21.41 -0.74 4.39
N GLY A 64 -21.71 -0.43 3.13
CA GLY A 64 -22.34 0.83 2.73
C GLY A 64 -21.41 2.05 2.71
N HIS A 65 -20.10 1.88 2.91
CA HIS A 65 -19.13 2.96 2.75
C HIS A 65 -19.06 3.44 1.30
N ALA A 66 -18.88 4.75 1.11
CA ALA A 66 -18.70 5.33 -0.22
C ALA A 66 -17.31 5.07 -0.81
N ILE A 67 -16.31 4.82 0.05
CA ILE A 67 -14.94 4.51 -0.37
C ILE A 67 -14.87 3.01 -0.71
N PRO A 68 -14.39 2.63 -1.91
CA PRO A 68 -14.18 1.23 -2.24
C PRO A 68 -12.92 0.68 -1.58
N VAL A 69 -12.88 -0.63 -1.40
CA VAL A 69 -11.67 -1.36 -0.98
C VAL A 69 -11.13 -2.15 -2.16
N VAL A 70 -9.81 -2.21 -2.29
CA VAL A 70 -9.12 -3.07 -3.26
C VAL A 70 -8.16 -4.02 -2.55
N ALA A 71 -8.06 -5.25 -3.04
CA ALA A 71 -7.18 -6.28 -2.48
C ALA A 71 -6.47 -7.09 -3.58
N ASN A 72 -5.45 -7.85 -3.17
CA ASN A 72 -4.63 -8.72 -4.03
C ASN A 72 -3.94 -7.99 -5.21
N LEU A 73 -3.49 -6.75 -5.00
CA LEU A 73 -2.94 -5.92 -6.09
C LEU A 73 -1.65 -6.46 -6.71
N LEU A 74 -0.85 -7.21 -5.96
CA LEU A 74 0.46 -7.74 -6.38
C LEU A 74 0.58 -9.21 -5.94
N ALA A 75 -0.27 -10.05 -6.53
CA ALA A 75 -0.49 -11.46 -6.14
C ALA A 75 0.70 -12.41 -6.44
N GLY A 76 1.65 -11.98 -7.29
CA GLY A 76 2.73 -12.82 -7.79
C GLY A 76 3.94 -12.01 -8.25
N ARG A 77 5.06 -12.70 -8.49
CA ARG A 77 6.29 -12.06 -8.98
C ARG A 77 6.10 -11.54 -10.39
N ASP A 78 5.50 -12.32 -11.27
CA ASP A 78 5.07 -11.91 -12.60
C ASP A 78 4.23 -10.62 -12.59
N TRP A 79 3.30 -10.45 -11.64
CA TRP A 79 2.52 -9.20 -11.49
C TRP A 79 3.37 -8.02 -11.05
N ILE A 80 4.34 -8.25 -10.15
CA ILE A 80 5.31 -7.22 -9.75
C ILE A 80 6.18 -6.82 -10.94
N GLY A 81 6.63 -7.81 -11.74
CA GLY A 81 7.42 -7.57 -12.95
C GLY A 81 6.66 -6.75 -13.95
N ASP A 82 5.43 -7.16 -14.25
CA ASP A 82 4.53 -6.46 -15.14
C ASP A 82 4.34 -5.01 -14.68
N CYS A 83 3.94 -4.77 -13.43
CA CYS A 83 3.76 -3.43 -12.84
C CYS A 83 5.02 -2.54 -12.93
N LEU A 84 6.21 -3.14 -12.82
CA LEU A 84 7.49 -2.45 -12.94
C LEU A 84 8.02 -2.33 -14.37
N GLY A 85 7.32 -2.89 -15.37
CA GLY A 85 7.76 -2.89 -16.76
C GLY A 85 8.94 -3.83 -17.07
N VAL A 86 9.17 -4.88 -16.26
CA VAL A 86 10.30 -5.81 -16.42
C VAL A 86 9.86 -7.27 -16.36
N SER A 87 10.61 -8.18 -16.97
CA SER A 87 10.28 -9.62 -16.90
C SER A 87 10.42 -10.14 -15.46
N GLU A 88 9.79 -11.28 -15.15
CA GLU A 88 9.97 -11.91 -13.83
C GLU A 88 11.43 -12.26 -13.53
N ASP A 89 12.18 -12.66 -14.55
CA ASP A 89 13.61 -13.00 -14.46
C ASP A 89 14.47 -11.76 -14.15
N ASP A 90 14.08 -10.60 -14.66
CA ASP A 90 14.78 -9.32 -14.47
C ASP A 90 14.40 -8.61 -13.15
N LEU A 91 13.44 -9.12 -12.39
CA LEU A 91 12.97 -8.45 -11.15
C LEU A 91 14.08 -8.22 -10.13
N LEU A 92 14.94 -9.22 -9.91
CA LEU A 92 15.98 -9.11 -8.90
C LEU A 92 17.04 -8.09 -9.31
N SER A 93 17.46 -8.10 -10.58
CA SER A 93 18.45 -7.15 -11.08
C SER A 93 17.90 -5.73 -11.06
N ARG A 94 16.63 -5.55 -11.48
CA ARG A 94 15.91 -4.27 -11.43
C ARG A 94 15.75 -3.73 -10.00
N TYR A 95 15.50 -4.59 -9.03
CA TYR A 95 15.44 -4.20 -7.61
C TYR A 95 16.81 -3.79 -7.07
N GLN A 96 17.85 -4.59 -7.33
CA GLN A 96 19.21 -4.28 -6.89
C GLN A 96 19.75 -2.97 -7.46
N ASP A 97 19.47 -2.71 -8.74
CA ASP A 97 19.84 -1.45 -9.37
C ASP A 97 19.17 -0.25 -8.69
N ALA A 98 17.84 -0.33 -8.46
CA ALA A 98 17.10 0.74 -7.78
C ALA A 98 17.59 1.02 -6.35
N VAL A 99 18.01 -0.01 -5.61
CA VAL A 99 18.59 0.15 -4.26
C VAL A 99 19.97 0.82 -4.31
N ARG A 100 20.79 0.51 -5.32
CA ARG A 100 22.14 1.09 -5.48
C ARG A 100 22.11 2.51 -6.06
N ASN A 101 21.11 2.79 -6.91
CA ASN A 101 20.97 4.02 -7.67
C ASN A 101 19.60 4.67 -7.37
N PRO A 102 19.33 5.08 -6.11
CA PRO A 102 18.05 5.70 -5.77
C PRO A 102 17.88 7.04 -6.50
N VAL A 103 16.66 7.28 -6.98
CA VAL A 103 16.29 8.57 -7.60
C VAL A 103 15.73 9.48 -6.51
N PRO A 104 16.19 10.75 -6.41
CA PRO A 104 15.62 11.69 -5.45
C PRO A 104 14.14 11.96 -5.77
N TRP A 105 13.33 12.05 -4.72
CA TRP A 105 11.95 12.50 -4.84
C TRP A 105 11.90 13.99 -5.19
N VAL A 106 10.77 14.42 -5.77
CA VAL A 106 10.51 15.83 -6.10
C VAL A 106 9.32 16.30 -5.28
N GLU A 107 9.50 17.39 -4.54
CA GLU A 107 8.39 18.02 -3.83
C GLU A 107 7.44 18.66 -4.83
N VAL A 108 6.14 18.46 -4.62
CA VAL A 108 5.08 19.11 -5.38
C VAL A 108 4.14 19.83 -4.43
N GLU A 109 3.65 21.00 -4.84
CA GLU A 109 2.80 21.82 -4.01
C GLU A 109 1.40 21.21 -3.81
N ILE A 110 0.88 20.53 -4.84
CA ILE A 110 -0.48 19.99 -4.86
C ILE A 110 -0.43 18.53 -5.31
N GLY A 111 -0.94 17.63 -4.47
CA GLY A 111 -1.12 16.21 -4.78
C GLY A 111 -2.60 15.82 -4.80
N PRO A 112 -3.03 14.87 -5.65
CA PRO A 112 -4.44 14.42 -5.71
C PRO A 112 -5.00 13.92 -4.36
N VAL A 113 -4.12 13.43 -3.47
CA VAL A 113 -4.46 12.96 -2.12
C VAL A 113 -5.00 14.09 -1.20
N GLN A 114 -4.76 15.36 -1.54
CA GLN A 114 -5.17 16.51 -0.74
C GLN A 114 -6.54 17.09 -1.17
N ALA A 115 -7.24 16.47 -2.11
CA ALA A 115 -8.52 16.99 -2.63
C ALA A 115 -9.65 17.03 -1.59
N VAL A 116 -9.61 16.17 -0.57
CA VAL A 116 -10.59 16.12 0.52
C VAL A 116 -9.86 16.09 1.85
N VAL A 117 -10.22 16.98 2.77
CA VAL A 117 -9.61 17.09 4.11
C VAL A 117 -10.68 16.97 5.18
N HIS A 118 -10.55 15.96 6.04
CA HIS A 118 -11.40 15.76 7.22
C HIS A 118 -10.73 16.37 8.45
N ARG A 119 -11.38 17.36 9.09
CA ARG A 119 -10.89 17.96 10.35
C ARG A 119 -11.45 17.28 11.59
N GLU A 120 -12.70 16.85 11.51
CA GLU A 120 -13.33 15.98 12.51
C GLU A 120 -13.05 14.52 12.14
N VAL A 121 -11.97 13.97 12.70
CA VAL A 121 -11.49 12.62 12.36
C VAL A 121 -12.40 11.57 12.97
N ASP A 122 -12.98 10.70 12.16
CA ASP A 122 -13.62 9.46 12.60
C ASP A 122 -13.25 8.33 11.65
N ILE A 123 -12.18 7.62 12.01
CA ILE A 123 -11.57 6.61 11.15
C ILE A 123 -12.58 5.52 10.79
N ASN A 124 -13.38 5.05 11.74
CA ASN A 124 -14.33 3.96 11.50
C ASN A 124 -15.49 4.41 10.61
N GLY A 125 -15.98 5.65 10.77
CA GLY A 125 -17.05 6.18 9.93
C GLY A 125 -16.57 6.63 8.54
N GLN A 126 -15.29 6.99 8.41
CA GLN A 126 -14.73 7.55 7.18
C GLN A 126 -14.07 6.51 6.30
N LEU A 127 -13.38 5.53 6.88
CA LEU A 127 -12.58 4.55 6.14
C LEU A 127 -13.12 3.12 6.32
N PRO A 128 -13.32 2.37 5.23
CA PRO A 128 -13.76 0.98 5.26
C PRO A 128 -12.60 0.04 5.66
N VAL A 129 -12.17 0.08 6.92
CA VAL A 129 -11.06 -0.74 7.42
C VAL A 129 -11.59 -2.14 7.79
N PRO A 130 -11.09 -3.22 7.16
CA PRO A 130 -11.59 -4.57 7.43
C PRO A 130 -11.04 -5.17 8.73
N THR A 131 -11.82 -6.09 9.31
CA THR A 131 -11.34 -7.08 10.29
C THR A 131 -11.08 -8.36 9.52
N HIS A 132 -9.83 -8.84 9.49
CA HIS A 132 -9.44 -9.89 8.55
C HIS A 132 -9.76 -11.28 9.08
N ASN A 133 -9.42 -11.53 10.34
CA ASN A 133 -9.55 -12.83 10.98
C ASN A 133 -10.49 -12.79 12.18
N GLU A 134 -11.08 -13.93 12.51
CA GLU A 134 -12.01 -14.09 13.63
C GLU A 134 -11.43 -13.65 14.99
N LEU A 135 -10.12 -13.85 15.17
CA LEU A 135 -9.40 -13.54 16.40
C LEU A 135 -8.68 -12.18 16.36
N ASP A 136 -8.88 -11.39 15.30
CA ASP A 136 -8.36 -10.03 15.28
C ASP A 136 -9.07 -9.20 16.37
N SER A 137 -8.29 -8.43 17.12
CA SER A 137 -8.78 -7.57 18.20
C SER A 137 -9.56 -6.34 17.72
N GLY A 138 -9.76 -6.18 16.40
CA GLY A 138 -10.48 -5.07 15.77
C GLY A 138 -10.08 -4.89 14.30
N PRO A 139 -10.56 -3.81 13.66
CA PRO A 139 -10.19 -3.46 12.30
C PRO A 139 -8.69 -3.14 12.17
N TYR A 140 -8.07 -3.56 11.07
CA TYR A 140 -6.65 -3.32 10.79
C TYR A 140 -6.42 -2.70 9.41
N ILE A 141 -5.61 -1.65 9.38
CA ILE A 141 -4.91 -1.27 8.14
C ILE A 141 -3.71 -2.22 8.02
N ALA A 142 -3.82 -3.24 7.16
CA ALA A 142 -2.84 -4.31 7.07
C ALA A 142 -1.54 -3.90 6.36
N ALA A 143 -1.61 -2.94 5.43
CA ALA A 143 -0.48 -2.50 4.61
C ALA A 143 -0.31 -0.97 4.63
N GLY A 144 -0.30 -0.37 5.83
CA GLY A 144 -0.13 1.08 5.97
C GLY A 144 1.30 1.50 5.68
N LEU A 145 1.52 2.25 4.59
CA LEU A 145 2.80 2.91 4.32
C LEU A 145 2.98 4.09 5.28
N MET A 146 3.87 3.93 6.26
CA MET A 146 4.23 4.97 7.21
C MET A 146 5.48 5.68 6.75
N ILE A 147 5.38 6.99 6.57
CA ILE A 147 6.51 7.89 6.31
C ILE A 147 6.87 8.53 7.64
N SER A 148 8.12 8.36 8.08
CA SER A 148 8.66 8.99 9.27
C SER A 148 9.94 9.76 8.93
N ARG A 149 10.27 10.76 9.73
CA ARG A 149 11.48 11.57 9.57
C ARG A 149 12.30 11.49 10.85
N ASN A 150 13.60 11.25 10.70
CA ASN A 150 14.52 11.30 11.82
C ASN A 150 14.50 12.71 12.43
N PRO A 151 14.24 12.85 13.75
CA PRO A 151 14.03 14.15 14.38
C PRO A 151 15.30 15.00 14.51
N THR A 152 16.50 14.42 14.34
CA THR A 152 17.77 15.16 14.48
C THR A 152 18.42 15.51 13.15
N ASN A 153 18.36 14.62 12.15
CA ASN A 153 19.05 14.81 10.87
C ASN A 153 18.13 14.92 9.65
N GLY A 154 16.81 14.76 9.84
CA GLY A 154 15.82 14.95 8.80
C GLY A 154 15.73 13.83 7.75
N ILE A 155 16.50 12.74 7.86
CA ILE A 155 16.43 11.58 6.96
C ILE A 155 15.04 10.93 7.05
N GLN A 156 14.42 10.66 5.90
CA GLN A 156 13.11 9.99 5.84
C GLN A 156 13.24 8.47 5.78
N ASN A 157 12.29 7.78 6.40
CA ASN A 157 12.09 6.35 6.29
C ASN A 157 10.65 6.04 5.88
N VAL A 158 10.48 5.08 4.98
CA VAL A 158 9.17 4.53 4.59
C VAL A 158 9.12 3.06 4.97
N SER A 159 8.08 2.64 5.68
CA SER A 159 7.90 1.25 6.09
C SER A 159 6.44 0.86 6.13
N ILE A 160 6.17 -0.43 5.94
CA ILE A 160 4.81 -0.99 6.07
C ILE A 160 4.58 -1.39 7.53
N HIS A 161 3.49 -0.90 8.11
CA HIS A 161 3.04 -1.30 9.43
C HIS A 161 1.59 -1.78 9.39
N ARG A 162 1.29 -2.74 10.26
CA ARG A 162 -0.08 -3.05 10.64
C ARG A 162 -0.55 -2.02 11.67
N CYS A 163 -1.68 -1.39 11.41
CA CYS A 163 -2.25 -0.37 12.29
C CYS A 163 -3.65 -0.82 12.75
N GLN A 164 -3.81 -1.12 14.02
CA GLN A 164 -5.10 -1.45 14.62
C GLN A 164 -5.89 -0.16 14.85
N ILE A 165 -7.16 -0.12 14.45
CA ILE A 165 -8.03 0.99 14.83
C ILE A 165 -8.48 0.77 16.29
N SER A 166 -8.13 1.69 17.18
CA SER A 166 -8.41 1.58 18.63
C SER A 166 -9.36 2.66 19.14
N GLY A 167 -9.79 3.59 18.28
CA GLY A 167 -10.79 4.60 18.58
C GLY A 167 -11.16 5.43 17.35
N LYS A 168 -12.01 6.44 17.54
CA LYS A 168 -12.44 7.40 16.51
C LYS A 168 -11.23 8.06 15.81
N ASP A 169 -10.22 8.44 16.58
CA ASP A 169 -9.03 9.19 16.14
C ASP A 169 -7.72 8.54 16.64
N ARG A 170 -7.74 7.22 16.93
CA ARG A 170 -6.60 6.51 17.51
C ARG A 170 -6.30 5.21 16.78
N ILE A 171 -5.00 4.99 16.56
CA ILE A 171 -4.47 3.75 16.01
C ILE A 171 -3.37 3.19 16.91
N GLY A 172 -3.35 1.87 17.07
CA GLY A 172 -2.23 1.14 17.65
C GLY A 172 -1.29 0.65 16.55
N VAL A 173 0.00 0.89 16.69
CA VAL A 173 1.00 0.51 15.67
C VAL A 173 2.10 -0.34 16.31
N LEU A 174 2.37 -1.50 15.71
CA LEU A 174 3.54 -2.30 16.09
C LEU A 174 4.79 -1.73 15.44
N LEU A 175 5.72 -1.26 16.26
CA LEU A 175 7.05 -0.82 15.84
C LEU A 175 8.10 -1.85 16.27
N LEU A 176 8.58 -2.64 15.31
CA LEU A 176 9.75 -3.50 15.49
C LEU A 176 11.04 -2.66 15.57
N PRO A 177 12.13 -3.14 16.21
CA PRO A 177 13.38 -2.39 16.38
C PRO A 177 14.11 -2.17 15.04
N ARG A 178 13.61 -1.20 14.27
CA ARG A 178 14.04 -0.73 12.94
C ARG A 178 14.01 0.80 12.93
N HIS A 179 14.26 1.43 11.77
CA HIS A 179 14.38 2.89 11.66
C HIS A 179 13.23 3.69 12.29
N THR A 180 11.97 3.38 11.95
CA THR A 180 10.79 4.10 12.51
C THR A 180 10.73 3.99 14.03
N TRP A 181 11.05 2.82 14.60
CA TRP A 181 11.12 2.65 16.06
C TRP A 181 12.25 3.50 16.66
N THR A 182 13.43 3.50 16.04
CA THR A 182 14.56 4.33 16.48
C THR A 182 14.19 5.81 16.47
N TYR A 183 13.51 6.29 15.42
CA TYR A 183 13.08 7.69 15.34
C TYR A 183 12.04 8.01 16.42
N ALA A 184 11.10 7.10 16.70
CA ALA A 184 10.11 7.28 17.74
C ALA A 184 10.75 7.35 19.14
N ARG A 185 11.76 6.53 19.42
CA ARG A 185 12.53 6.60 20.67
C ARG A 185 13.27 7.93 20.81
N MET A 186 13.94 8.39 19.76
CA MET A 186 14.63 9.69 19.77
C MET A 186 13.66 10.85 20.04
N ALA A 187 12.47 10.84 19.44
CA ALA A 187 11.45 11.86 19.68
C ALA A 187 10.94 11.80 21.13
N GLU A 188 10.64 10.61 21.64
CA GLU A 188 10.17 10.41 23.03
C GLU A 188 11.22 10.84 24.07
N GLU A 189 12.50 10.51 23.86
CA GLU A 189 13.62 10.95 24.72
C GLU A 189 13.76 12.48 24.76
N ALA A 190 13.43 13.15 23.65
CA ALA A 190 13.39 14.60 23.57
C ALA A 190 12.07 15.22 24.13
N GLY A 191 11.15 14.40 24.63
CA GLY A 191 9.85 14.83 25.13
C GLY A 191 8.85 15.23 24.04
N GLY A 192 9.09 14.83 22.79
CA GLY A 192 8.26 15.13 21.63
C GLY A 192 7.48 13.91 21.11
N ALA A 193 6.55 14.19 20.20
CA ALA A 193 5.99 13.16 19.32
C ALA A 193 6.84 13.08 18.03
N LEU A 194 6.87 11.89 17.42
CA LEU A 194 7.48 11.69 16.11
C LEU A 194 6.58 12.22 14.99
#